data_AF-A0ABD7HGK9-F1
#
_entry.id   AF-A0ABD7HGK9-F1
#
_cell.length_a   1.000
_cell.length_b   1.000
_cell.length_c   1.000
_cell.angle_alpha   90.00
_cell.angle_beta   90.00
_cell.angle_gamma   90.00
#
_symmetry.space_group_name_H-M   'P 1'
#
loop_
_entity.id
_entity.type
_entity.pdbx_description
1 polymer ?
#
loop_
_entity_poly.entity_id
_entity_poly.type
_entity_poly.pdbx_seq_one_letter_code
_entity_poly.pdbx_strand_id
1 'polypeptide(L)' 'FTRFDTAIRGLPEKQKQHSLLPLLHAYRHPQHPHNGAFLPAIRFSEGVQAHLNADIPHLTRELIAKYAADLKRLGLL' A
#
# COMPACT_ATOMS: atom_id res chain seq x y z
N PHE A 1 9.12 -1.20 16.29
CA PHE A 1 7.87 -0.42 16.33
C PHE A 1 8.08 1.02 16.83
N THR A 2 8.73 1.24 17.98
CA THR A 2 8.89 2.58 18.60
C THR A 2 9.36 3.68 17.64
N ARG A 3 10.42 3.45 16.84
CA ARG A 3 10.91 4.44 15.87
C ARG A 3 9.83 4.89 14.86
N PHE A 4 9.03 3.95 14.38
CA PHE A 4 7.95 4.23 13.44
C PHE A 4 6.80 4.98 14.12
N ASP A 5 6.41 4.53 15.32
CA ASP A 5 5.38 5.20 16.11
C ASP A 5 5.74 6.65 16.42
N THR A 6 6.96 6.91 16.89
CA THR A 6 7.45 8.26 17.17
C THR A 6 7.48 9.13 15.92
N ALA A 7 7.93 8.59 14.78
CA ALA A 7 7.96 9.32 13.52
C ALA A 7 6.56 9.74 13.05
N ILE A 8 5.58 8.83 13.11
CA ILE A 8 4.19 9.12 12.70
C ILE A 8 3.53 10.13 13.64
N ARG A 9 3.77 10.03 14.96
CA ARG A 9 3.25 11.00 15.94
C ARG A 9 3.88 12.39 15.82
N GLY A 10 5.14 12.44 15.36
CA GLY A 10 5.89 13.68 15.15
C GLY A 10 5.58 14.42 13.85
N LEU A 11 4.69 13.90 13.00
CA LEU A 11 4.33 14.55 11.74
C LEU A 11 3.61 15.90 11.96
N PRO A 12 3.78 16.88 11.05
CA PRO A 12 2.95 18.08 11.02
C PRO A 12 1.47 17.74 10.97
N GLU A 13 0.62 18.59 11.55
CA GLU A 13 -0.81 18.25 11.78
C GLU A 13 -1.55 17.87 10.48
N LYS A 14 -1.30 18.59 9.39
CA LYS A 14 -1.84 18.26 8.06
C LYS A 14 -1.45 16.85 7.62
N GLN A 15 -0.18 16.46 7.74
CA GLN A 15 0.28 15.13 7.36
C GLN A 15 -0.23 14.05 8.33
N LYS A 16 -0.31 14.36 9.62
CA LYS A 16 -0.77 13.47 10.67
C LYS A 16 -2.22 13.01 10.43
N GLN A 17 -3.11 13.92 10.02
CA GLN A 17 -4.49 13.61 9.65
C GLN A 17 -4.62 12.65 8.45
N HIS A 18 -3.63 12.65 7.56
CA HIS A 18 -3.55 11.79 6.39
C HIS A 18 -2.54 10.64 6.54
N SER A 19 -2.16 10.32 7.78
CA SER A 19 -1.18 9.27 8.09
C SER A 19 -1.83 7.99 8.60
N LEU A 20 -1.00 6.98 8.87
CA LEU A 20 -1.42 5.72 9.50
C LEU A 20 -1.65 5.84 11.02
N LEU A 21 -1.61 7.04 11.61
CA LEU A 21 -1.80 7.23 13.06
C LEU A 21 -3.02 6.49 13.66
N PRO A 22 -4.24 6.53 13.08
CA PRO A 22 -5.38 5.79 13.63
C PRO A 22 -5.23 4.26 13.50
N LEU A 23 -4.40 3.79 12.57
CA LEU A 23 -4.18 2.37 12.27
C LEU A 23 -2.84 1.84 12.79
N LEU A 24 -2.14 2.62 13.61
CA LEU A 24 -0.76 2.34 14.00
C LEU A 24 -0.62 1.04 14.79
N HIS A 25 -1.66 0.65 15.53
CA HIS A 25 -1.72 -0.60 16.28
C HIS A 25 -1.58 -1.84 15.38
N ALA A 26 -2.06 -1.79 14.13
CA ALA A 26 -1.97 -2.91 13.18
C ALA A 26 -0.52 -3.21 12.77
N TYR A 27 0.38 -2.23 12.90
CA TYR A 27 1.80 -2.35 12.55
C TYR A 27 2.70 -2.67 13.76
N ARG A 28 2.12 -2.98 14.92
CA ARG A 28 2.87 -3.30 16.14
C ARG A 28 3.76 -4.53 15.97
N HIS A 29 3.26 -5.52 15.22
CA HIS A 29 3.96 -6.77 14.94
C HIS A 29 4.15 -6.90 13.43
N PRO A 30 5.28 -7.47 12.96
CA PRO A 30 5.46 -7.78 11.55
C PRO A 30 4.38 -8.72 11.03
N GLN A 31 3.88 -8.45 9.83
CA GLN A 31 2.98 -9.37 9.15
C GLN A 31 3.77 -10.61 8.67
N HIS A 32 3.13 -11.77 8.68
CA HIS A 32 3.70 -12.95 8.03
C HIS A 32 3.81 -12.72 6.51
N PRO A 33 4.95 -13.06 5.89
CA PRO A 33 5.07 -13.03 4.44
C PRO A 33 4.21 -14.15 3.84
N HIS A 34 3.48 -13.81 2.78
CA HIS A 34 2.70 -14.76 2.00
C HIS A 34 3.26 -14.82 0.59
N ASN A 35 3.49 -16.04 0.09
CA ASN A 35 3.82 -16.25 -1.31
C ASN A 35 2.52 -16.42 -2.11
N GLY A 36 2.04 -15.31 -2.68
CA GLY A 36 0.79 -15.28 -3.43
C GLY A 36 -0.42 -14.78 -2.62
N ALA A 37 -1.60 -14.91 -3.22
CA ALA A 37 -2.84 -14.42 -2.65
C ALA A 37 -3.34 -15.34 -1.53
N PHE A 38 -3.93 -14.74 -0.49
CA PHE A 38 -4.60 -15.48 0.59
C PHE A 38 -5.85 -16.23 0.10
N LEU A 39 -6.51 -15.69 -0.94
CA LEU A 39 -7.67 -16.31 -1.58
C LEU A 39 -7.35 -16.63 -3.04
N PRO A 40 -7.76 -17.79 -3.55
CA PRO A 40 -7.55 -18.14 -4.95
C PRO A 40 -8.39 -17.23 -5.86
N ALA A 41 -7.75 -16.65 -6.88
CA ALA A 41 -8.38 -15.76 -7.86
C ALA A 41 -8.54 -16.41 -9.25
N ILE A 42 -8.65 -17.75 -9.32
CA ILE A 42 -8.57 -18.52 -10.57
C ILE A 42 -9.58 -18.04 -11.61
N ARG A 43 -10.86 -17.96 -11.25
CA ARG A 43 -11.93 -17.52 -12.17
C ARG A 43 -11.76 -16.09 -12.66
N PHE A 44 -11.23 -15.22 -11.79
CA PHE A 44 -10.95 -13.85 -12.16
C PHE A 44 -9.78 -13.78 -13.16
N SER A 45 -8.70 -14.54 -12.91
CA SER A 45 -7.55 -14.64 -13.81
C SER A 45 -7.96 -15.19 -15.19
N GLU A 46 -8.79 -16.24 -15.23
CA GLU A 46 -9.34 -16.79 -16.47
C GLU A 46 -10.16 -15.73 -17.24
N GLY A 47 -11.02 -15.00 -16.53
CA GLY A 47 -11.82 -13.93 -17.13
C GLY A 47 -10.97 -12.80 -17.72
N VAL A 48 -9.94 -12.37 -16.99
CA VAL A 48 -9.00 -11.34 -17.43
C VAL A 48 -8.24 -11.79 -18.69
N GLN A 49 -7.70 -13.01 -18.67
CA GLN A 49 -6.99 -13.55 -19.83
C GLN A 49 -7.91 -13.67 -21.06
N ALA A 50 -9.14 -14.14 -20.89
CA ALA A 50 -10.07 -14.34 -22.00
C ALA A 50 -10.54 -13.02 -22.66
N HIS A 51 -10.63 -11.93 -21.91
CA HIS A 51 -11.17 -10.66 -22.42
C HIS A 51 -10.09 -9.66 -22.82
N LEU A 52 -8.94 -9.68 -22.13
CA LEU A 52 -7.86 -8.70 -22.33
C LEU A 52 -6.64 -9.31 -23.03
N ASN A 53 -6.61 -10.64 -23.23
CA ASN A 53 -5.44 -11.37 -23.72
C ASN A 53 -4.17 -11.02 -22.93
N ALA A 54 -4.31 -10.80 -21.62
CA ALA A 54 -3.25 -10.37 -20.73
C ALA A 54 -3.48 -10.93 -19.33
N ASP A 55 -2.39 -11.15 -18.59
CA ASP A 55 -2.42 -11.58 -17.19
C ASP A 55 -2.78 -10.41 -16.24
N ILE A 56 -3.11 -10.77 -15.00
CA ILE A 56 -3.29 -9.78 -13.92
C ILE A 56 -1.94 -9.08 -13.68
N PRO A 57 -1.89 -7.73 -13.73
CA PRO A 57 -0.64 -7.00 -13.61
C PRO A 57 -0.04 -7.12 -12.21
N HIS A 58 1.28 -7.18 -12.14
CA HIS A 58 2.03 -7.05 -10.90
C HIS A 58 2.24 -5.59 -10.50
N LEU A 59 2.47 -5.35 -9.21
CA LEU A 59 2.88 -4.03 -8.72
C LEU A 59 4.26 -3.70 -9.29
N THR A 60 4.37 -2.54 -9.92
CA THR A 60 5.62 -2.06 -10.50
C THR A 60 6.22 -0.92 -9.68
N ARG A 61 7.51 -0.62 -9.92
CA ARG A 61 8.20 0.50 -9.28
C ARG A 61 7.54 1.84 -9.63
N GLU A 62 7.03 1.97 -10.85
CA GLU A 62 6.42 3.18 -11.37
C GLU A 62 5.17 3.53 -10.56
N LEU A 63 4.38 2.54 -10.16
CA LEU A 63 3.22 2.74 -9.30
C LEU A 63 3.63 3.31 -7.93
N ILE A 64 4.67 2.76 -7.30
CA ILE A 64 5.19 3.25 -6.02
C ILE A 64 5.67 4.71 -6.16
N ALA A 65 6.43 4.99 -7.22
CA ALA A 65 6.94 6.34 -7.51
C ALA A 65 5.81 7.35 -7.75
N LYS A 66 4.74 6.93 -8.43
CA LYS A 66 3.54 7.74 -8.67
C LYS A 66 2.91 8.20 -7.34
N TYR A 67 2.73 7.31 -6.37
CA TYR A 67 2.15 7.69 -5.07
C TYR A 67 2.99 8.76 -4.36
N ALA A 68 4.31 8.64 -4.36
CA ALA A 68 5.18 9.66 -3.77
C ALA A 68 5.07 11.00 -4.51
N ALA A 69 5.00 10.98 -5.84
CA ALA A 69 4.83 12.19 -6.66
C ALA A 69 3.46 12.85 -6.48
N ASP A 70 2.40 12.05 -6.31
CA ASP A 70 1.04 12.54 -6.06
C ASP A 70 0.92 13.16 -4.66
N LEU A 71 1.47 12.52 -3.62
CA LEU A 71 1.45 13.06 -2.26
C LEU A 71 2.21 14.39 -2.15
N LYS A 72 3.34 14.54 -2.85
CA LYS A 72 4.05 15.83 -2.96
C LYS A 72 3.17 16.91 -3.60
N ARG A 73 2.49 16.57 -4.70
CA ARG A 73 1.58 17.51 -5.40
C ARG A 73 0.40 17.95 -4.53
N LEU A 74 -0.06 17.10 -3.62
CA LEU A 74 -1.10 17.42 -2.64
C LEU A 74 -0.57 18.17 -1.40
N GLY A 75 0.74 18.38 -1.31
CA GLY A 75 1.41 18.97 -0.15
C GLY A 75 1.23 18.11 1.11
N LEU A 76 1.29 16.79 0.95
CA LEU A 76 1.20 15.77 2.01
C LEU A 76 2.55 15.06 2.24
N LEU A 77 3.59 15.42 1.49
CA LEU A 77 4.94 14.89 1.60
C LEU A 77 5.98 15.99 1.36
#